data_AF-A0A150QGN5-F1
#
_entry.id   AF-A0A150QGN5-F1
#
_cell.length_a   1.000
_cell.length_b   1.000
_cell.length_c   1.000
_cell.angle_alpha   90.00
_cell.angle_beta   90.00
_cell.angle_gamma   90.00
#
_symmetry.space_group_name_H-M   'P 1'
#
loop_
_entity.id
_entity.type
_entity.pdbx_description
1 polymer ?
#
loop_
_entity_poly.entity_id
_entity_poly.type
_entity_poly.pdbx_seq_one_letter_code
_entity_poly.pdbx_strand_id
1 'polypeptide(L)'
;MSTMHAERPAQRTTYTDDLRIFTVTDLLSPEECDGFIARAEAHGFAQAPIGGGSVINLEVRNNGRVMLDDPALAARLWERLAPWTSPTWGALRAVGLNERFRYYRYAEGEYFNWHGDGSFPRSEIERSLFTAMIYLNDDFEGGTTDFWGGQSIVPRRGMALV
;
A
#
# COMPACT_ATOMS: atom_id res chain seq x y z
N MET A 1 -28.32 2.90 18.87
CA MET A 1 -27.20 2.87 19.83
C MET A 1 -25.93 2.65 19.02
N SER A 2 -25.23 3.74 18.70
CA SER A 2 -23.97 3.67 17.94
C SER A 2 -22.90 3.15 18.88
N THR A 3 -22.40 1.94 18.64
CA THR A 3 -21.20 1.45 19.31
C THR A 3 -20.06 2.37 18.94
N MET A 4 -19.58 3.15 19.90
CA MET A 4 -18.30 3.85 19.78
C MET A 4 -17.25 2.77 19.58
N HIS A 5 -16.73 2.62 18.36
CA HIS A 5 -15.48 1.90 18.15
C HIS A 5 -14.41 2.69 18.91
N ALA A 6 -13.97 2.16 20.06
CA ALA A 6 -12.79 2.70 20.72
C ALA A 6 -11.64 2.63 19.71
N GLU A 7 -11.08 3.80 19.35
CA GLU A 7 -9.90 3.90 18.51
C GLU A 7 -8.80 3.04 19.14
N ARG A 8 -8.46 1.93 18.48
CA ARG A 8 -7.35 1.09 18.91
C ARG A 8 -6.07 1.81 18.50
N PRO A 9 -5.08 1.94 19.40
CA PRO A 9 -3.82 2.56 19.03
C PRO A 9 -3.13 1.70 17.97
N ALA A 10 -2.52 2.36 16.98
CA ALA A 10 -1.76 1.68 15.94
C ALA A 10 -0.69 0.77 16.55
N GLN A 11 -0.58 -0.45 16.03
CA GLN A 11 0.35 -1.46 16.52
C GLN A 11 1.21 -2.01 15.38
N ARG A 12 2.52 -2.10 15.62
CA ARG A 12 3.46 -2.73 14.68
C ARG A 12 3.60 -4.23 14.93
N THR A 13 3.61 -5.02 13.86
CA THR A 13 4.03 -6.43 13.86
C THR A 13 5.14 -6.63 12.84
N THR A 14 6.27 -7.22 13.25
CA THR A 14 7.42 -7.49 12.38
C THR A 14 7.43 -8.96 11.99
N TYR A 15 7.64 -9.25 10.70
CA TYR A 15 7.65 -10.61 10.15
C TYR A 15 9.04 -11.09 9.72
N THR A 16 10.00 -10.18 9.54
CA THR A 16 11.39 -10.53 9.24
C THR A 16 12.36 -9.81 10.16
N ASP A 17 13.44 -10.50 10.54
CA ASP A 17 14.46 -9.96 11.46
C ASP A 17 15.23 -8.76 10.87
N ASP A 18 15.25 -8.64 9.53
CA ASP A 18 15.89 -7.53 8.81
C ASP A 18 14.97 -6.32 8.62
N LEU A 19 13.81 -6.29 9.29
CA LEU A 19 12.81 -5.22 9.27
C LEU A 19 12.22 -4.93 7.88
N ARG A 20 12.38 -5.82 6.91
CA ARG A 20 11.88 -5.62 5.53
C ARG A 20 10.39 -5.87 5.37
N ILE A 21 9.78 -6.64 6.28
CA ILE A 21 8.35 -6.93 6.24
C ILE A 21 7.76 -6.66 7.61
N PHE A 22 6.92 -5.63 7.71
CA PHE A 22 6.16 -5.34 8.91
C PHE A 22 4.80 -4.73 8.58
N THR A 23 3.85 -4.88 9.49
CA THR A 23 2.55 -4.21 9.40
C THR A 23 2.40 -3.17 10.49
N VAL A 24 1.52 -2.19 10.25
CA VAL A 24 1.05 -1.21 11.23
C VAL A 24 -0.48 -1.19 11.16
N THR A 25 -1.16 -1.67 12.20
CA THR A 25 -2.64 -1.65 12.25
C THR A 25 -3.14 -0.24 12.49
N ASP A 26 -4.40 0.01 12.08
CA ASP A 26 -5.11 1.24 12.41
C ASP A 26 -4.37 2.53 11.96
N LEU A 27 -3.62 2.47 10.84
CA LEU A 27 -2.96 3.64 10.24
C LEU A 27 -4.00 4.62 9.67
N LEU A 28 -5.08 4.07 9.11
CA LEU A 28 -6.26 4.79 8.65
C LEU A 28 -7.49 4.34 9.43
N SER A 29 -8.40 5.27 9.70
CA SER A 29 -9.73 4.93 10.19
C SER A 29 -10.58 4.28 9.08
N PRO A 30 -11.67 3.56 9.43
CA PRO A 30 -12.63 3.08 8.45
C PRO A 30 -13.13 4.21 7.53
N GLU A 31 -13.50 5.36 8.08
CA GLU A 31 -14.02 6.49 7.32
C GLU A 31 -12.98 7.07 6.34
N GLU A 32 -11.71 7.10 6.73
CA GLU A 32 -10.61 7.49 5.83
C GLU A 32 -10.48 6.50 4.68
N CYS A 33 -10.55 5.19 4.96
CA CYS A 33 -10.54 4.15 3.93
C CYS A 33 -11.70 4.31 2.94
N ASP A 34 -12.92 4.56 3.41
CA ASP A 34 -14.08 4.82 2.53
C ASP A 34 -13.83 6.06 1.67
N GLY A 35 -13.25 7.12 2.24
CA GLY A 35 -12.87 8.31 1.51
C GLY A 35 -11.86 8.04 0.38
N PHE A 36 -10.88 7.17 0.62
CA PHE A 36 -9.92 6.75 -0.40
C PHE A 36 -10.57 5.91 -1.51
N ILE A 37 -11.45 4.98 -1.15
CA ILE A 37 -12.20 4.16 -2.11
C ILE A 37 -13.06 5.08 -3.00
N ALA A 38 -13.88 5.95 -2.39
CA ALA A 38 -14.74 6.88 -3.12
C ALA A 38 -13.94 7.82 -4.03
N ARG A 39 -12.79 8.32 -3.55
CA ARG A 39 -11.88 9.13 -4.37
C ARG A 39 -11.38 8.37 -5.60
N ALA A 40 -10.97 7.12 -5.45
CA ALA A 40 -10.48 6.31 -6.56
C ALA A 40 -11.61 5.97 -7.55
N GLU A 41 -12.79 5.61 -7.06
CA GLU A 41 -13.96 5.31 -7.87
C GLU A 41 -14.42 6.53 -8.69
N ALA A 42 -14.43 7.72 -8.10
CA ALA A 42 -14.79 8.95 -8.79
C ALA A 42 -13.84 9.30 -9.96
N HIS A 43 -12.58 8.86 -9.90
CA HIS A 43 -11.64 9.01 -11.02
C HIS A 43 -11.82 7.95 -12.11
N GLY A 44 -12.50 6.84 -11.81
CA GLY A 44 -12.75 5.73 -12.72
C GLY A 44 -11.57 4.77 -12.83
N PHE A 45 -11.78 3.51 -12.43
CA PHE A 45 -10.79 2.45 -12.63
C PHE A 45 -10.70 2.10 -14.12
N ALA A 46 -9.52 2.31 -14.70
CA ALA A 46 -9.17 1.79 -16.03
C ALA A 46 -8.33 0.51 -15.87
N GLN A 47 -8.44 -0.43 -16.83
CA GLN A 47 -7.44 -1.48 -16.96
C GLN A 47 -6.14 -0.85 -17.47
N ALA A 48 -5.17 -0.66 -16.58
CA ALA A 48 -3.96 0.09 -16.89
C ALA A 48 -2.80 -0.84 -17.33
N PRO A 49 -2.04 -0.50 -18.39
CA PRO A 49 -0.90 -1.28 -18.83
C PRO A 49 0.22 -1.41 -17.78
N ILE A 50 1.04 -2.45 -17.92
CA ILE A 50 2.18 -2.75 -17.04
C ILE A 50 3.42 -1.96 -17.49
N GLY A 51 4.22 -1.48 -16.53
CA GLY A 51 5.56 -0.95 -16.79
C GLY A 51 5.65 0.38 -17.58
N GLY A 52 4.56 1.13 -17.72
CA GLY A 52 4.56 2.41 -18.46
C GLY A 52 4.55 2.26 -19.99
N GLY A 53 4.38 1.05 -20.51
CA GLY A 53 4.19 0.78 -21.94
C GLY A 53 2.71 0.66 -22.36
N SER A 54 2.45 0.21 -23.59
CA SER A 54 1.11 -0.09 -24.13
C SER A 54 0.71 -1.56 -24.00
N VAL A 55 1.51 -2.37 -23.28
CA VAL A 55 1.28 -3.82 -23.18
C VAL A 55 0.36 -4.09 -21.99
N ILE A 56 -0.84 -4.55 -22.29
CA ILE A 56 -1.74 -5.20 -21.33
C ILE A 56 -1.29 -6.66 -21.24
N ASN A 57 -0.53 -7.01 -20.19
CA ASN A 57 -0.22 -8.41 -19.91
C ASN A 57 -1.13 -8.90 -18.77
N LEU A 58 -2.27 -9.49 -19.15
CA LEU A 58 -3.26 -10.03 -18.22
C LEU A 58 -2.73 -11.23 -17.41
N GLU A 59 -1.62 -11.86 -17.80
CA GLU A 59 -1.01 -12.96 -17.03
C GLU A 59 -0.28 -12.46 -15.77
N VAL A 60 0.14 -11.19 -15.77
CA VAL A 60 0.81 -10.54 -14.65
C VAL A 60 -0.22 -9.83 -13.76
N ARG A 61 -1.22 -9.16 -14.34
CA ARG A 61 -2.24 -8.42 -13.58
C ARG A 61 -3.51 -8.21 -14.41
N ASN A 62 -4.68 -8.55 -13.87
CA ASN A 62 -5.99 -8.29 -14.50
C ASN A 62 -6.85 -7.25 -13.75
N ASN A 63 -6.35 -6.68 -12.65
CA ASN A 63 -7.12 -5.79 -11.79
C ASN A 63 -7.17 -4.32 -12.28
N GLY A 64 -8.17 -3.58 -11.78
CA GLY A 64 -8.33 -2.15 -12.05
C GLY A 64 -7.27 -1.30 -11.34
N ARG A 65 -6.77 -0.25 -12.00
CA ARG A 65 -5.80 0.69 -11.39
C ARG A 65 -6.17 2.16 -11.64
N VAL A 66 -6.07 2.97 -10.60
CA VAL A 66 -6.05 4.45 -10.69
C VAL A 66 -4.72 4.96 -10.14
N MET A 67 -4.10 5.93 -10.82
CA MET A 67 -2.88 6.59 -10.36
C MET A 67 -3.13 8.06 -10.13
N LEU A 68 -2.88 8.54 -8.91
CA LEU A 68 -3.06 9.93 -8.50
C LEU A 68 -1.80 10.43 -7.81
N ASP A 69 -1.30 11.59 -8.22
CA ASP A 69 -0.19 12.26 -7.56
C ASP A 69 -0.76 13.22 -6.49
N ASP A 70 -0.32 13.07 -5.24
CA ASP A 70 -0.78 13.91 -4.12
C ASP A 70 0.32 14.10 -3.06
N PRO A 71 1.20 15.11 -3.24
CA PRO A 71 2.32 15.34 -2.32
C PRO A 71 1.88 15.64 -0.88
N ALA A 72 0.75 16.34 -0.72
CA ALA A 72 0.24 16.71 0.60
C ALA A 72 -0.28 15.49 1.35
N LEU A 73 -0.96 14.57 0.67
CA LEU A 73 -1.37 13.30 1.23
C LEU A 73 -0.15 12.43 1.61
N ALA A 74 0.87 12.36 0.76
CA ALA A 74 2.08 11.61 1.05
C ALA A 74 2.80 12.10 2.32
N ALA A 75 2.90 13.42 2.50
CA ALA A 75 3.45 14.00 3.72
C ALA A 75 2.64 13.60 4.97
N ARG A 76 1.30 13.72 4.92
CA ARG A 76 0.44 13.36 6.06
C ARG A 76 0.51 11.88 6.43
N LEU A 77 0.50 10.99 5.43
CA LEU A 77 0.63 9.55 5.67
C LEU A 77 2.02 9.18 6.18
N TRP A 78 3.06 9.88 5.70
CA TRP A 78 4.41 9.70 6.21
C TRP A 78 4.53 10.08 7.69
N GLU A 79 3.91 11.17 8.15
CA GLU A 79 3.90 11.54 9.58
C GLU A 79 3.36 10.41 10.47
N ARG A 80 2.34 9.68 10.00
CA ARG A 80 1.76 8.54 10.73
C ARG A 80 2.62 7.28 10.67
N LEU A 81 3.27 7.04 9.53
CA LEU A 81 4.04 5.81 9.29
C LEU A 81 5.49 5.91 9.79
N ALA A 82 6.12 7.08 9.70
CA ALA A 82 7.53 7.31 10.02
C ALA A 82 7.97 6.77 11.39
N PRO A 83 7.18 6.93 12.49
CA PRO A 83 7.55 6.39 13.81
C PRO A 83 7.73 4.86 13.83
N TRP A 84 7.13 4.16 12.89
CA TRP A 84 7.18 2.69 12.79
C TRP A 84 8.28 2.20 11.85
N THR A 85 8.86 3.09 11.05
CA THR A 85 9.92 2.81 10.10
C THR A 85 11.31 2.99 10.73
N SER A 86 12.33 2.35 10.16
CA SER A 86 13.71 2.74 10.50
C SER A 86 14.02 4.09 9.84
N PRO A 87 14.54 5.08 10.58
CA PRO A 87 14.92 6.38 9.99
C PRO A 87 16.11 6.24 9.02
N THR A 88 16.85 5.12 9.08
CA THR A 88 18.01 4.85 8.23
C THR A 88 18.01 3.43 7.67
N TRP A 89 18.63 3.27 6.50
CA TRP A 89 18.89 1.98 5.88
C TRP A 89 20.31 1.99 5.31
N GLY A 90 21.26 1.42 6.06
CA GLY A 90 22.68 1.62 5.80
C GLY A 90 23.05 3.10 5.85
N ALA A 91 23.60 3.63 4.75
CA ALA A 91 23.94 5.05 4.62
C ALA A 91 22.78 5.96 4.16
N LEU A 92 21.60 5.37 3.89
CA LEU A 92 20.44 6.09 3.36
C LEU A 92 19.53 6.54 4.51
N ARG A 93 18.83 7.65 4.31
CA ARG A 93 17.86 8.20 5.26
C ARG A 93 16.45 8.10 4.67
N ALA A 94 15.49 7.64 5.47
CA ALA A 94 14.08 7.69 5.08
C ALA A 94 13.59 9.14 5.14
N VAL A 95 13.02 9.63 4.03
CA VAL A 95 12.63 11.04 3.87
C VAL A 95 11.15 11.26 3.62
N GLY A 96 10.40 10.22 3.25
CA GLY A 96 8.99 10.36 2.90
C GLY A 96 8.41 9.16 2.17
N LEU A 97 7.13 9.30 1.80
CA LEU A 97 6.44 8.41 0.87
C LEU A 97 6.51 8.95 -0.57
N ASN A 98 6.34 8.04 -1.54
CA ASN A 98 6.08 8.39 -2.92
C ASN A 98 4.68 9.04 -3.03
N GLU A 99 4.59 10.20 -3.67
CA GLU A 99 3.35 10.96 -3.89
C GLU A 99 2.45 10.35 -4.96
N ARG A 100 2.98 9.44 -5.79
CA ARG A 100 2.22 8.75 -6.82
C ARG A 100 1.52 7.53 -6.22
N PHE A 101 0.31 7.75 -5.74
CA PHE A 101 -0.55 6.69 -5.21
C PHE A 101 -1.07 5.81 -6.33
N ARG A 102 -1.03 4.49 -6.10
CA ARG A 102 -1.58 3.48 -6.99
C ARG A 102 -2.72 2.80 -6.26
N TYR A 103 -3.94 3.12 -6.64
CA TYR A 103 -5.14 2.47 -6.12
C TYR A 103 -5.40 1.22 -6.96
N TYR A 104 -5.61 0.11 -6.27
CA TYR A 104 -5.89 -1.18 -6.88
C TYR A 104 -7.23 -1.68 -6.40
N ARG A 105 -8.04 -2.21 -7.31
CA ARG A 105 -9.30 -2.88 -7.00
C ARG A 105 -9.29 -4.24 -7.66
N TYR A 106 -9.55 -5.27 -6.88
CA TYR A 106 -9.59 -6.66 -7.31
C TYR A 106 -11.03 -7.16 -7.23
N ALA A 107 -11.54 -7.71 -8.33
CA ALA A 107 -12.76 -8.51 -8.36
C ALA A 107 -12.45 -9.99 -8.11
N GLU A 108 -13.49 -10.81 -8.00
CA GLU A 108 -13.34 -12.27 -7.84
C GLU A 108 -12.49 -12.86 -8.98
N GLY A 109 -11.47 -13.65 -8.61
CA GLY A 109 -10.53 -14.25 -9.56
C GLY A 109 -9.45 -13.29 -10.10
N GLU A 110 -9.45 -12.02 -9.71
CA GLU A 110 -8.37 -11.09 -10.05
C GLU A 110 -7.19 -11.22 -9.08
N TYR A 111 -5.98 -11.10 -9.62
CA TYR A 111 -4.75 -11.25 -8.85
C TYR A 111 -3.63 -10.35 -9.41
N PHE A 112 -2.57 -10.22 -8.61
CA PHE A 112 -1.29 -9.70 -9.07
C PHE A 112 -0.23 -10.79 -8.89
N ASN A 113 0.30 -11.29 -10.00
CA ASN A 113 1.22 -12.42 -10.00
C ASN A 113 2.55 -12.08 -9.31
N TRP A 114 3.35 -13.07 -8.95
CA TRP A 114 4.66 -12.90 -8.30
C TRP A 114 5.56 -11.91 -9.06
N HIS A 115 6.03 -10.87 -8.37
CA HIS A 115 6.89 -9.83 -8.95
C HIS A 115 7.76 -9.15 -7.88
N GLY A 116 8.79 -8.45 -8.34
CA GLY A 116 9.49 -7.46 -7.54
C GLY A 116 8.95 -6.07 -7.84
N ASP A 117 8.85 -5.24 -6.80
CA ASP A 117 8.40 -3.86 -6.95
C ASP A 117 9.47 -2.98 -7.61
N GLY A 118 9.04 -2.12 -8.52
CA GLY A 118 9.89 -1.15 -9.19
C GLY A 118 10.23 0.04 -8.28
N SER A 119 11.46 0.54 -8.38
CA SER A 119 11.86 1.79 -7.70
C SER A 119 11.29 3.02 -8.44
N PHE A 120 10.91 4.04 -7.68
CA PHE A 120 10.55 5.36 -8.17
C PHE A 120 11.70 6.34 -7.92
N PRO A 121 12.47 6.72 -8.94
CA PRO A 121 13.51 7.75 -8.80
C PRO A 121 12.87 9.13 -8.84
N ARG A 122 12.91 9.85 -7.71
CA ARG A 122 12.48 11.26 -7.65
C ARG A 122 13.57 12.20 -8.14
N SER A 123 14.82 11.90 -7.81
CA SER A 123 16.01 12.64 -8.24
C SER A 123 17.24 11.74 -8.23
N GLU A 124 18.40 12.28 -8.60
CA GLU A 124 19.70 11.58 -8.50
C GLU A 124 20.01 11.07 -7.08
N ILE A 125 19.47 11.75 -6.06
CA ILE A 125 19.77 11.48 -4.63
C ILE A 125 18.58 10.91 -3.85
N GLU A 126 17.41 10.73 -4.48
CA GLU A 126 16.20 10.25 -3.80
C GLU A 126 15.43 9.25 -4.67
N ARG A 127 15.15 8.06 -4.11
CA ARG A 127 14.35 7.01 -4.75
C ARG A 127 13.62 6.17 -3.72
N SER A 128 12.54 5.51 -4.11
CA SER A 128 11.88 4.50 -3.25
C SER A 128 12.72 3.22 -3.15
N LEU A 129 12.76 2.63 -1.95
CA LEU A 129 13.41 1.35 -1.65
C LEU A 129 12.45 0.30 -1.08
N PHE A 130 11.42 0.77 -0.37
CA PHE A 130 10.37 -0.04 0.21
C PHE A 130 9.03 0.34 -0.42
N THR A 131 8.09 -0.59 -0.38
CA THR A 131 6.69 -0.35 -0.71
C THR A 131 5.92 -0.08 0.57
N ALA A 132 5.00 0.87 0.54
CA ALA A 132 4.00 1.05 1.59
C ALA A 132 2.63 0.80 0.97
N MET A 133 2.02 -0.31 1.33
CA MET A 133 0.70 -0.72 0.85
C MET A 133 -0.31 -0.62 1.98
N ILE A 134 -1.44 0.05 1.75
CA ILE A 134 -2.48 0.22 2.77
C ILE A 134 -3.73 -0.52 2.27
N TYR A 135 -4.25 -1.44 3.07
CA TYR A 135 -5.48 -2.16 2.76
C TYR A 135 -6.69 -1.27 3.07
N LEU A 136 -7.54 -1.02 2.07
CA LEU A 136 -8.68 -0.11 2.21
C LEU A 136 -9.98 -0.82 2.62
N ASN A 137 -10.07 -2.13 2.45
CA ASN A 137 -11.18 -2.96 2.88
C ASN A 137 -10.72 -4.40 3.21
N ASP A 138 -11.60 -5.18 3.81
CA ASP A 138 -11.35 -6.55 4.26
C ASP A 138 -12.64 -7.40 4.31
N ASP A 139 -13.69 -6.98 3.61
CA ASP A 139 -14.99 -7.63 3.50
C ASP A 139 -15.03 -8.71 2.41
N PHE A 140 -14.00 -9.55 2.37
CA PHE A 140 -13.83 -10.62 1.37
C PHE A 140 -13.02 -11.81 1.91
N GLU A 141 -13.07 -12.94 1.18
CA GLU A 141 -12.22 -14.10 1.43
C GLU A 141 -11.00 -14.10 0.48
N GLY A 142 -9.83 -14.49 0.98
CA GLY A 142 -8.58 -14.49 0.21
C GLY A 142 -7.88 -13.13 0.17
N GLY A 143 -7.26 -12.79 -0.97
CA GLY A 143 -6.59 -11.50 -1.20
C GLY A 143 -5.32 -11.27 -0.37
N THR A 144 -4.66 -12.34 0.10
CA THR A 144 -3.42 -12.25 0.85
C THR A 144 -2.29 -11.63 0.03
N THR A 145 -1.39 -10.92 0.72
CA THR A 145 -0.08 -10.57 0.15
C THR A 145 0.94 -11.59 0.60
N ASP A 146 1.38 -12.41 -0.35
CA ASP A 146 2.31 -13.50 -0.10
C ASP A 146 3.73 -13.11 -0.51
N PHE A 147 4.70 -13.55 0.27
CA PHE A 147 6.12 -13.27 0.06
C PHE A 147 6.90 -14.56 -0.18
N TRP A 148 7.95 -14.47 -0.99
CA TRP A 148 8.94 -15.54 -1.07
C TRP A 148 9.49 -15.86 0.32
N GLY A 149 9.45 -17.14 0.70
CA GLY A 149 9.77 -17.59 2.05
C GLY A 149 8.55 -18.01 2.87
N GLY A 150 7.34 -17.89 2.32
CA GLY A 150 6.12 -18.46 2.90
C GLY A 150 5.39 -17.55 3.89
N GLN A 151 5.85 -16.32 4.06
CA GLN A 151 5.09 -15.31 4.81
C GLN A 151 3.86 -14.88 4.00
N SER A 152 2.70 -14.88 4.65
CA SER A 152 1.43 -14.42 4.07
C SER A 152 0.81 -13.38 4.99
N ILE A 153 0.33 -12.27 4.42
CA ILE A 153 -0.31 -11.18 5.15
C ILE A 153 -1.77 -11.10 4.73
N VAL A 154 -2.67 -11.34 5.69
CA VAL A 154 -4.11 -11.20 5.49
C VAL A 154 -4.47 -9.71 5.51
N PRO A 155 -5.21 -9.19 4.52
CA PRO A 155 -5.68 -7.81 4.51
C PRO A 155 -6.50 -7.50 5.76
N ARG A 156 -6.26 -6.31 6.31
CA ARG A 156 -7.10 -5.73 7.34
C ARG A 156 -7.29 -4.26 7.01
N ARG A 157 -8.54 -3.82 6.96
CA ARG A 157 -8.88 -2.44 6.63
C ARG A 157 -8.11 -1.46 7.53
N GLY A 158 -7.51 -0.46 6.90
CA GLY A 158 -6.70 0.58 7.54
C GLY A 158 -5.30 0.15 7.98
N MET A 159 -4.92 -1.11 7.77
CA MET A 159 -3.57 -1.60 8.05
C MET A 159 -2.62 -1.26 6.91
N ALA A 160 -1.42 -0.79 7.26
CA ALA A 160 -0.31 -0.69 6.33
C ALA A 160 0.59 -1.93 6.41
N LEU A 161 1.07 -2.37 5.25
CA LEU A 161 2.14 -3.33 5.06
C LEU A 161 3.32 -2.59 4.42
N VAL A 162 4.50 -2.74 5.01
CA VAL A 162 5.77 -2.19 4.55
C VAL A 162 6.78 -3.31 4.38
#